data_AF-A0A9P7FVD9-F1
#
_entry.id   AF-A0A9P7FVD9-F1
#
_cell.length_a   1.000
_cell.length_b   1.000
_cell.length_c   1.000
_cell.angle_alpha   90.00
_cell.angle_beta   90.00
_cell.angle_gamma   90.00
#
_symmetry.space_group_name_H-M   'P 1'
#
loop_
_entity.id
_entity.type
_entity.pdbx_description
1 polymer ?
#
loop_
_entity_poly.entity_id
_entity_poly.type
_entity_poly.pdbx_seq_one_letter_code
_entity_poly.pdbx_strand_id
1 'polypeptide(L)'
;MSRKRTISVAGLEVHVYSVSPIAEGEQSHGEMVIFFLLHGRYASAQQIDPIARSVIEQTKNNTRNLLVVTFDQRNHGKRRLDPQRNDAGQVKKNGNKPNGRLDA
;
A
#
# COMPACT_ATOMS: atom_id res chain seq x y z
N MET A 1 -12.72 16.63 5.52
CA MET A 1 -12.20 15.40 6.14
C MET A 1 -11.87 14.39 5.04
N SER A 2 -10.72 13.73 5.16
CA SER A 2 -10.27 12.67 4.27
C SER A 2 -11.18 11.44 4.37
N ARG A 3 -11.63 10.95 3.22
CA ARG A 3 -12.41 9.70 3.10
C ARG A 3 -11.49 8.57 2.68
N LYS A 4 -11.71 7.38 3.24
CA LYS A 4 -11.09 6.12 2.83
C LYS A 4 -12.14 5.22 2.20
N ARG A 5 -11.85 4.65 1.03
CA ARG A 5 -12.65 3.61 0.39
C ARG A 5 -11.78 2.39 0.13
N THR A 6 -12.33 1.20 0.33
CA THR A 6 -11.68 -0.05 -0.05
C THR A 6 -12.36 -0.59 -1.30
N ILE A 7 -11.57 -0.92 -2.31
CA ILE A 7 -12.03 -1.51 -3.57
C ILE A 7 -11.21 -2.76 -3.89
N SER A 8 -11.82 -3.71 -4.61
CA SER A 8 -11.09 -4.86 -5.16
C SER A 8 -10.56 -4.50 -6.53
N VAL A 9 -9.26 -4.64 -6.74
CA VAL A 9 -8.60 -4.46 -8.05
C VAL A 9 -7.79 -5.71 -8.34
N ALA A 10 -8.19 -6.49 -9.36
CA ALA A 10 -7.53 -7.75 -9.72
C ALA A 10 -7.29 -8.70 -8.51
N GLY A 11 -8.26 -8.74 -7.58
CA GLY A 11 -8.17 -9.58 -6.38
C GLY A 11 -7.33 -8.99 -5.24
N LEU A 12 -6.83 -7.76 -5.36
CA LEU A 12 -6.16 -7.02 -4.30
C LEU A 12 -7.16 -6.13 -3.57
N GLU A 13 -7.15 -6.20 -2.23
CA GLU A 13 -7.81 -5.20 -1.39
C GLU A 13 -7.00 -3.90 -1.44
N VAL A 14 -7.52 -2.90 -2.17
CA VAL A 14 -6.88 -1.60 -2.38
C VAL A 14 -7.62 -0.53 -1.60
N HIS A 15 -6.87 0.25 -0.82
CA HIS A 15 -7.39 1.40 -0.09
C HIS A 15 -7.07 2.69 -0.84
N VAL A 16 -8.11 3.47 -1.10
CA VAL A 16 -8.06 4.76 -1.79
C VAL A 16 -8.49 5.85 -0.83
N TYR A 17 -7.69 6.90 -0.71
CA TYR A 17 -7.95 8.07 0.12
C TYR A 17 -8.11 9.28 -0.79
N SER A 18 -9.12 10.10 -0.50
CA SER A 18 -9.41 11.32 -1.26
C SER A 18 -10.12 12.35 -0.40
N VAL A 19 -10.24 13.58 -0.93
CA VAL A 19 -11.27 14.52 -0.48
C VAL A 19 -12.63 14.07 -1.02
N SER A 20 -13.70 14.24 -0.22
CA SER A 20 -15.03 13.64 -0.46
C SER A 20 -15.67 13.84 -1.85
N PRO A 21 -15.43 14.92 -2.64
CA PRO A 21 -16.11 15.09 -3.94
C PRO A 21 -15.63 14.13 -5.05
N ILE A 22 -14.36 13.77 -5.07
CA ILE A 22 -13.76 13.02 -6.21
C ILE A 22 -14.24 11.55 -6.26
N ALA A 23 -14.74 11.02 -5.14
CA ALA A 23 -14.99 9.58 -4.99
C ALA A 23 -16.41 9.12 -5.39
N GLU A 24 -17.34 10.05 -5.68
CA GLU A 24 -18.77 9.75 -5.88
C GLU A 24 -19.26 10.02 -7.31
N GLY A 25 -18.60 9.45 -8.32
CA GLY A 25 -19.13 9.44 -9.68
C GLY A 25 -19.28 10.82 -10.35
N GLU A 26 -18.96 11.90 -9.64
CA GLU A 26 -18.77 13.21 -10.23
C GLU A 26 -17.54 13.14 -11.14
N GLN A 27 -17.72 13.53 -12.40
CA GLN A 27 -16.59 13.71 -13.29
C GLN A 27 -15.68 14.76 -12.68
N SER A 28 -14.50 14.34 -12.24
CA SER A 28 -13.48 15.30 -11.82
C SER A 28 -13.03 16.05 -13.08
N HIS A 29 -13.49 17.28 -13.25
CA HIS A 29 -13.02 18.15 -14.32
C HIS A 29 -11.63 18.67 -13.94
N GLY A 30 -10.56 17.96 -14.33
CA GLY A 30 -9.18 18.38 -14.07
C GLY A 30 -8.15 17.26 -14.07
N GLU A 31 -6.89 17.65 -13.89
CA GLU A 31 -5.75 16.72 -13.75
C GLU A 31 -5.91 15.87 -12.48
N MET A 32 -5.80 14.54 -12.66
CA MET A 32 -5.82 13.58 -11.56
C MET A 32 -4.42 13.05 -11.28
N VAL A 33 -4.01 13.11 -10.02
CA VAL A 33 -2.75 12.56 -9.53
C VAL A 33 -3.06 11.34 -8.66
N ILE A 34 -2.41 10.23 -8.96
CA ILE A 34 -2.46 9.02 -8.14
C ILE A 34 -1.11 8.84 -7.46
N PHE A 35 -1.10 8.87 -6.13
CA PHE A 35 0.07 8.66 -5.32
C PHE A 35 0.02 7.29 -4.63
N PHE A 36 0.93 6.40 -5.01
CA PHE A 36 1.06 5.09 -4.37
C PHE A 36 1.91 5.20 -3.11
N LEU A 37 1.28 5.01 -1.95
CA LEU A 37 1.94 4.95 -0.66
C LEU A 37 2.08 3.50 -0.21
N LEU A 38 3.29 2.98 -0.21
CA LEU A 38 3.58 1.58 0.11
C LEU A 38 4.26 1.46 1.47
N HIS A 39 3.82 0.49 2.27
CA HIS A 39 4.39 0.23 3.60
C HIS A 39 5.78 -0.44 3.50
N GLY A 40 6.55 -0.41 4.58
CA GLY A 40 7.86 -1.08 4.66
C GLY A 40 7.77 -2.60 4.88
N ARG A 41 8.94 -3.23 5.08
CA ARG A 41 9.06 -4.66 5.41
C ARG A 41 8.37 -4.98 6.73
N TYR A 42 7.72 -6.14 6.79
CA TYR A 42 6.94 -6.62 7.95
C TYR A 42 5.75 -5.73 8.34
N ALA A 43 5.47 -4.69 7.57
CA ALA A 43 4.35 -3.80 7.84
C ALA A 43 3.09 -4.20 7.06
N SER A 44 2.04 -3.38 7.18
CA SER A 44 0.79 -3.48 6.45
C SER A 44 0.29 -2.10 6.00
N ALA A 45 -0.63 -2.10 5.04
CA ALA A 45 -1.34 -0.91 4.59
C ALA A 45 -2.10 -0.21 5.73
N GLN A 46 -2.56 -0.97 6.73
CA GLN A 46 -3.21 -0.41 7.92
C GLN A 46 -2.27 0.50 8.73
N GLN A 47 -0.99 0.15 8.83
CA GLN A 47 -0.03 0.92 9.64
C GLN A 47 0.31 2.28 9.04
N ILE A 48 0.17 2.43 7.71
CA ILE A 48 0.41 3.70 7.01
C ILE A 48 -0.87 4.51 6.77
N ASP A 49 -2.02 4.08 7.32
CA ASP A 49 -3.30 4.80 7.26
C ASP A 49 -3.19 6.26 7.75
N PRO A 50 -2.50 6.56 8.89
CA PRO A 50 -2.37 7.94 9.35
C PRO A 50 -1.57 8.82 8.38
N ILE A 51 -0.56 8.24 7.71
CA ILE A 51 0.26 8.95 6.72
C ILE A 51 -0.58 9.27 5.49
N ALA A 52 -1.34 8.29 4.98
CA ALA A 52 -2.23 8.49 3.83
C ALA A 52 -3.25 9.61 4.08
N ARG A 53 -3.86 9.64 5.28
CA ARG A 53 -4.78 10.71 5.68
C ARG A 53 -4.10 12.06 5.79
N SER A 54 -2.91 12.10 6.39
CA SER A 54 -2.15 13.35 6.55
C SER A 54 -1.80 13.97 5.20
N VAL A 55 -1.40 13.15 4.21
CA VAL A 55 -1.15 13.61 2.84
C VAL A 55 -2.40 14.27 2.25
N ILE A 56 -3.57 13.61 2.31
CA ILE A 56 -4.82 14.19 1.80
C ILE A 56 -5.19 15.50 2.51
N GLU A 57 -5.07 15.55 3.83
CA GLU A 57 -5.40 16.76 4.60
C GLU A 57 -4.46 17.93 4.29
N GLN A 58 -3.17 17.67 4.06
CA GLN A 58 -2.20 18.69 3.67
C GLN A 58 -2.45 19.21 2.25
N THR A 59 -3.02 18.38 1.36
CA THR A 59 -3.28 18.76 -0.03
C THR A 59 -4.71 19.25 -0.28
N LYS A 60 -5.56 19.34 0.74
CA LYS A 60 -7.00 19.64 0.58
C LYS A 60 -7.30 20.99 -0.10
N ASN A 61 -6.37 21.94 -0.01
CA ASN A 61 -6.49 23.28 -0.60
C ASN A 61 -5.82 23.38 -1.98
N ASN A 62 -5.22 22.30 -2.48
CA ASN A 62 -4.61 22.29 -3.81
C ASN A 62 -5.70 22.14 -4.88
N THR A 63 -5.43 22.69 -6.07
CA THR A 63 -6.33 22.64 -7.22
C THR A 63 -6.33 21.30 -7.95
N ARG A 64 -5.39 20.40 -7.63
CA ARG A 64 -5.27 19.07 -8.26
C ARG A 64 -6.07 18.02 -7.51
N ASN A 65 -6.69 17.12 -8.26
CA ASN A 65 -7.39 15.96 -7.72
C ASN A 65 -6.38 14.88 -7.30
N LEU A 66 -6.11 14.74 -6.00
CA LEU A 66 -5.19 13.73 -5.48
C LEU A 66 -5.94 12.51 -4.94
N LEU A 67 -5.53 11.33 -5.40
CA LEU A 67 -5.84 10.04 -4.78
C LEU A 67 -4.59 9.47 -4.15
N VAL A 68 -4.65 9.10 -2.87
CA VAL A 68 -3.59 8.29 -2.24
C VAL A 68 -4.04 6.84 -2.24
N VAL A 69 -3.21 5.95 -2.76
CA VAL A 69 -3.53 4.54 -2.94
C VAL A 69 -2.53 3.68 -2.17
N THR A 70 -3.02 2.73 -1.40
CA THR A 70 -2.19 1.75 -0.69
C THR A 70 -2.87 0.38 -0.65
N PHE A 71 -2.06 -0.66 -0.50
CA PHE A 71 -2.50 -2.04 -0.38
C PHE A 71 -1.39 -2.86 0.28
N ASP A 72 -1.75 -4.02 0.84
CA ASP A 72 -0.75 -4.93 1.39
C ASP A 72 0.10 -5.52 0.26
N GLN A 73 1.42 -5.40 0.35
CA GLN A 73 2.33 -6.04 -0.60
C GLN A 73 2.27 -7.58 -0.50
N ARG A 74 2.86 -8.30 -1.47
CA ARG A 74 2.92 -9.76 -1.43
C ARG A 74 3.50 -10.20 -0.09
N ASN A 75 2.86 -11.18 0.54
CA ASN A 75 3.32 -11.77 1.80
C ASN A 75 3.36 -10.79 3.00
N HIS A 76 2.59 -9.71 2.96
CA HIS A 76 2.47 -8.71 4.04
C HIS A 76 1.01 -8.51 4.46
N GLY A 77 0.79 -7.88 5.61
CA GLY A 77 -0.53 -7.58 6.17
C GLY A 77 -1.53 -8.74 6.06
N LYS A 78 -2.71 -8.49 5.47
CA LYS A 78 -3.77 -9.48 5.23
C LYS A 78 -3.42 -10.52 4.17
N ARG A 79 -2.39 -10.27 3.36
CA ARG A 79 -1.88 -11.17 2.30
C ARG A 79 -0.67 -11.99 2.76
N ARG A 80 -0.40 -12.05 4.06
CA ARG A 80 0.74 -12.77 4.62
C ARG A 80 0.53 -14.28 4.50
N LEU A 81 1.52 -14.97 3.93
CA LEU A 81 1.52 -16.43 3.74
C LEU A 81 2.60 -17.08 4.61
N ASP A 82 3.83 -16.61 4.53
CA ASP A 82 5.00 -17.14 5.23
C ASP A 82 5.94 -16.00 5.67
N PRO A 83 5.91 -15.58 6.95
CA PRO A 83 6.73 -14.48 7.43
C PRO A 83 8.24 -14.65 7.19
N GLN A 84 8.76 -15.89 7.17
CA GLN A 84 10.20 -16.15 7.00
C GLN A 84 10.67 -15.77 5.58
N ARG A 85 9.79 -15.85 4.58
CA ARG A 85 10.11 -15.39 3.22
C ARG A 85 10.19 -13.88 3.07
N ASN A 86 9.82 -13.12 4.10
CA ASN A 86 10.08 -11.69 4.17
C ASN A 86 11.45 -11.37 4.76
N ASP A 87 12.24 -12.36 5.17
CA ASP A 87 13.60 -12.14 5.62
C ASP A 87 14.50 -11.89 4.41
N ALA A 88 15.38 -10.89 4.50
CA ALA A 88 16.44 -10.70 3.51
C ALA A 88 17.49 -11.77 3.78
N GLY A 89 17.24 -13.01 3.35
CA GLY A 89 18.11 -14.18 3.45
C GLY A 89 19.17 -14.06 4.55
N GLN A 90 18.82 -14.39 5.79
CA GLN A 90 19.80 -14.48 6.87
C GLN A 90 20.81 -15.55 6.47
N VAL A 91 21.93 -15.15 5.86
CA VAL A 91 23.10 -16.03 5.72
C VAL A 91 23.49 -16.37 7.16
N LYS A 92 23.18 -17.58 7.60
CA LYS A 92 23.62 -18.06 8.91
C LYS A 92 25.15 -17.92 8.94
N LYS A 93 25.67 -16.99 9.74
CA LYS A 93 27.12 -16.79 9.93
C LYS A 93 27.82 -17.96 10.65
N ASN A 94 27.16 -19.11 10.79
CA ASN A 94 27.73 -20.31 11.38
C ASN A 94 27.64 -21.47 10.39
N GLY A 95 28.70 -21.62 9.58
CA GLY A 95 29.30 -22.90 9.19
C GLY A 95 28.47 -23.99 8.50
N ASN A 96 27.19 -23.79 8.16
CA ASN A 96 26.40 -24.85 7.53
C ASN A 96 25.83 -24.41 6.18
N LYS A 97 26.17 -25.18 5.13
CA LYS A 97 25.84 -24.91 3.73
C LYS A 97 24.33 -24.73 3.55
N PRO A 98 23.87 -23.80 2.70
CA PRO A 98 22.45 -23.69 2.38
C PRO A 98 22.04 -24.88 1.50
N ASN A 99 21.42 -25.88 2.12
CA ASN A 99 20.56 -26.82 1.40
C ASN A 99 19.32 -26.06 0.94
N GLY A 100 19.18 -25.85 -0.36
CA GLY A 100 17.95 -25.28 -0.92
C GLY A 100 18.13 -24.47 -2.19
N ARG A 101 19.00 -24.90 -3.10
CA ARG A 101 18.81 -24.58 -4.52
C ARG A 101 17.70 -25.51 -5.00
N LEU A 102 16.46 -25.03 -5.01
CA LEU A 102 15.39 -25.67 -5.77
C LEU A 102 15.62 -25.25 -7.22
N ASP A 103 16.22 -26.16 -7.97
CA ASP A 103 16.18 -26.12 -9.42
C ASP A 103 14.70 -26.31 -9.83
N ALA A 104 14.10 -25.26 -10.39
CA ALA A 104 12.89 -25.29 -11.20
C ALA A 104 12.95 -24.15 -12.22
#